data_AF-A0A2A8HPN9-F1
#
_entry.id   AF-A0A2A8HPN9-F1
#
_cell.length_a   1.000
_cell.length_b   1.000
_cell.length_c   1.000
_cell.angle_alpha   90.00
_cell.angle_beta   90.00
_cell.angle_gamma   90.00
#
_symmetry.space_group_name_H-M   'P 1'
#
loop_
_entity.id
_entity.type
_entity.pdbx_description
1 polymer ?
#
loop_
_entity_poly.entity_id
_entity_poly.type
_entity_poly.pdbx_seq_one_letter_code
_entity_poly.pdbx_strand_id
1 'polypeptide(L)'
;MAAIGGLCVLAVAGQSLSHWSRTHAFMINESGSLPNWAFLVSAGQFPHRGDYVIFNPGRDPMVLKYFGSPPPAFAKIAYGVPGDVVEHVGRDVLVNGHKVARLKPFTLKGDPLAAGPTGRIPDGCVYAGSGHKDGFDSRYAEIGFVCRDRIAGVGSPVL
;
A
#
# COMPACT_ATOMS: atom_id res chain seq x y z
N MET A 1 28.05 9.68 43.03
CA MET A 1 27.29 10.37 41.95
C MET A 1 27.53 9.69 40.60
N ALA A 2 27.18 8.40 40.45
CA ALA A 2 27.36 7.66 39.17
C ALA A 2 26.29 6.58 38.91
N ALA A 3 25.15 6.63 39.60
CA ALA A 3 24.06 5.65 39.44
C ALA A 3 22.88 6.18 38.60
N ILE A 4 22.82 7.49 38.36
CA ILE A 4 21.70 8.13 37.64
C ILE A 4 21.87 7.99 36.12
N GLY A 5 23.10 8.00 35.60
CA GLY A 5 23.36 7.91 34.16
C GLY A 5 22.98 6.57 33.53
N GLY A 6 23.29 5.45 34.19
CA GLY A 6 22.97 4.10 33.67
C GLY A 6 21.47 3.80 33.64
N LEU A 7 20.73 4.24 34.67
CA LEU A 7 19.28 4.04 34.74
C LEU A 7 18.53 4.89 33.72
N CYS A 8 18.97 6.14 33.50
CA CYS A 8 18.43 7.01 32.46
C CYS A 8 18.70 6.45 31.05
N VAL A 9 19.92 5.96 30.77
CA VAL A 9 20.25 5.38 29.45
C VAL A 9 19.44 4.10 29.18
N LEU A 10 19.30 3.21 30.17
CA LEU A 10 18.48 1.99 30.02
C LEU A 10 16.99 2.30 29.87
N ALA A 11 16.47 3.29 30.60
CA ALA A 11 15.07 3.72 30.48
C ALA A 11 14.80 4.38 29.12
N VAL A 12 15.70 5.24 28.64
CA VAL A 12 15.60 5.88 27.31
C VAL A 12 15.69 4.83 26.20
N ALA A 13 16.62 3.88 26.31
CA ALA A 13 16.72 2.77 25.35
C ALA A 13 15.43 1.93 25.35
N GLY A 14 14.91 1.54 26.51
CA GLY A 14 13.67 0.78 26.63
C GLY A 14 12.45 1.50 26.07
N GLN A 15 12.32 2.81 26.32
CA GLN A 15 11.26 3.63 25.74
C GLN A 15 11.38 3.74 24.23
N SER A 16 12.60 3.93 23.70
CA SER A 16 12.88 3.99 22.27
C SER A 16 12.57 2.66 21.56
N LEU A 17 12.96 1.52 22.14
CA LEU A 17 12.64 0.18 21.62
C LEU A 17 11.13 -0.07 21.63
N SER A 18 10.44 0.31 22.72
CA SER A 18 8.98 0.18 22.81
C SER A 18 8.25 1.06 21.79
N HIS A 19 8.79 2.24 21.49
CA HIS A 19 8.21 3.13 20.49
C HIS A 19 8.43 2.60 19.08
N TRP A 20 9.63 2.07 18.81
CA TRP A 20 9.97 1.46 17.54
C TRP A 20 9.09 0.24 17.25
N SER A 21 8.90 -0.67 18.21
CA SER A 21 8.04 -1.85 18.00
C SER A 21 6.55 -1.51 17.83
N ARG A 22 6.08 -0.36 18.35
CA ARG A 22 4.73 0.14 18.12
C ARG A 22 4.54 0.81 16.76
N THR A 23 5.63 1.29 16.15
CA THR A 23 5.61 2.06 14.91
C THR A 23 6.17 1.31 13.73
N HIS A 24 6.79 0.14 13.94
CA HIS A 24 7.42 -0.64 12.88
C HIS A 24 6.93 -2.08 12.86
N ALA A 25 6.53 -2.56 11.67
CA ALA A 25 6.15 -3.96 11.44
C ALA A 25 7.04 -4.58 10.35
N PHE A 26 7.20 -5.89 10.37
CA PHE A 26 7.89 -6.63 9.31
C PHE A 26 6.85 -7.42 8.52
N MET A 27 6.79 -7.22 7.20
CA MET A 27 5.82 -7.88 6.31
C MET A 27 6.55 -8.69 5.25
N ILE A 28 6.23 -9.98 5.16
CA ILE A 28 6.71 -10.86 4.07
C ILE A 28 5.78 -10.67 2.87
N ASN A 29 6.34 -10.48 1.68
CA ASN A 29 5.57 -10.37 0.44
C ASN A 29 5.30 -11.76 -0.14
N GLU A 30 4.05 -12.21 -0.06
CA GLU A 30 3.64 -13.53 -0.54
C GLU A 30 3.25 -13.54 -2.03
N SER A 31 3.31 -12.39 -2.71
CA SER A 31 2.86 -12.26 -4.10
C SER A 31 3.98 -11.84 -5.06
N GLY A 32 3.94 -12.35 -6.29
CA GLY A 32 4.80 -11.88 -7.38
C GLY A 32 4.47 -10.47 -7.91
N SER A 33 3.71 -9.66 -7.15
CA SER A 33 3.27 -8.34 -7.61
C SER A 33 4.33 -7.24 -7.43
N LEU A 34 5.33 -7.49 -6.58
CA LEU A 34 6.51 -6.65 -6.33
C LEU A 34 7.75 -7.57 -6.26
N PRO A 35 8.95 -7.08 -6.62
CA PRO A 35 10.18 -7.90 -6.65
C PRO A 35 10.76 -8.21 -5.26
N ASN A 36 10.31 -7.49 -4.23
CA ASN A 36 10.88 -7.59 -2.88
C ASN A 36 10.25 -8.74 -2.10
N TRP A 37 11.05 -9.42 -1.26
CA TRP A 37 10.60 -10.53 -0.43
C TRP A 37 10.01 -10.09 0.91
N ALA A 38 10.40 -8.92 1.43
CA ALA A 38 9.84 -8.34 2.64
C ALA A 38 9.89 -6.80 2.68
N PHE A 39 9.16 -6.22 3.62
CA PHE A 39 9.13 -4.79 3.91
C PHE A 39 9.24 -4.52 5.42
N LEU A 40 10.03 -3.51 5.79
CA LEU A 40 9.94 -2.85 7.09
C LEU A 40 8.92 -1.70 6.98
N VAL A 41 7.84 -1.77 7.73
CA VAL A 41 6.68 -0.87 7.62
C VAL A 41 6.73 0.18 8.70
N SER A 42 6.80 1.46 8.34
CA SER A 42 6.62 2.60 9.25
C SER A 42 5.14 2.95 9.37
N ALA A 43 4.53 2.60 10.49
CA ALA A 43 3.10 2.73 10.74
C ALA A 43 2.64 4.19 10.89
N GLY A 44 1.43 4.48 10.45
CA GLY A 44 0.79 5.79 10.57
C GLY A 44 1.34 6.89 9.67
N GLN A 45 2.39 6.59 8.88
CA GLN A 45 2.89 7.50 7.86
C GLN A 45 1.99 7.50 6.62
N PHE A 46 1.73 8.69 6.08
CA PHE A 46 1.06 8.83 4.80
C PHE A 46 2.09 8.77 3.67
N PRO A 47 1.88 7.97 2.62
CA PRO A 47 2.86 7.76 1.55
C PRO A 47 3.05 8.99 0.66
N HIS A 48 4.29 9.24 0.25
CA HIS A 48 4.64 10.09 -0.88
C HIS A 48 4.63 9.29 -2.19
N ARG A 49 4.73 9.99 -3.32
CA ARG A 49 4.84 9.32 -4.63
C ARG A 49 6.07 8.42 -4.65
N GLY A 50 5.89 7.18 -5.08
CA GLY A 50 6.97 6.19 -5.21
C GLY A 50 7.20 5.36 -3.95
N ASP A 51 6.64 5.74 -2.81
CA ASP A 51 6.70 4.94 -1.59
C ASP A 51 5.95 3.63 -1.76
N TYR A 52 6.40 2.59 -1.06
CA TYR A 52 5.57 1.41 -0.87
C TYR A 52 4.49 1.72 0.16
N VAL A 53 3.23 1.72 -0.25
CA VAL A 53 2.09 1.86 0.64
C VAL A 53 1.62 0.49 1.09
N ILE A 54 1.48 0.34 2.41
CA ILE A 54 0.91 -0.85 3.05
C ILE A 54 -0.51 -0.50 3.48
N PHE A 55 -1.50 -1.27 3.03
CA PHE A 55 -2.90 -0.93 3.26
C PHE A 55 -3.81 -2.15 3.37
N ASN A 56 -4.97 -1.96 4.01
CA ASN A 56 -6.07 -2.91 4.02
C ASN A 56 -6.80 -2.86 2.66
N PRO A 57 -6.86 -3.96 1.89
CA PRO A 57 -7.51 -3.96 0.57
C PRO A 57 -9.03 -3.72 0.63
N GLY A 58 -9.64 -3.75 1.83
CA GLY A 58 -11.07 -3.60 2.03
C GLY A 58 -11.77 -4.96 2.10
N ARG A 59 -13.10 -4.93 1.94
CA ARG A 59 -13.96 -6.12 2.10
C ARG A 59 -14.84 -6.38 0.87
N ASP A 60 -14.42 -5.88 -0.29
CA ASP A 60 -15.09 -6.20 -1.54
C ASP A 60 -15.20 -7.74 -1.72
N PRO A 61 -16.32 -8.28 -2.25
CA PRO A 61 -16.48 -9.72 -2.41
C PRO A 61 -15.33 -10.40 -3.16
N MET A 62 -14.72 -9.73 -4.13
CA MET A 62 -13.54 -10.21 -4.85
C MET A 62 -12.34 -10.32 -3.92
N VAL A 63 -12.10 -9.31 -3.08
CA VAL A 63 -11.02 -9.34 -2.09
C VAL A 63 -11.21 -10.54 -1.16
N LEU A 64 -12.40 -10.72 -0.60
CA LEU A 64 -12.66 -11.81 0.34
C LEU A 64 -12.56 -13.19 -0.33
N LYS A 65 -13.02 -13.33 -1.58
CA LYS A 65 -12.96 -14.58 -2.36
C LYS A 65 -11.52 -15.07 -2.57
N TYR A 66 -10.60 -14.15 -2.83
CA TYR A 66 -9.22 -14.50 -3.20
C TYR A 66 -8.22 -14.43 -2.04
N PHE A 67 -8.51 -13.61 -1.03
CA PHE A 67 -7.56 -13.29 0.04
C PHE A 67 -8.10 -13.60 1.45
N GLY A 68 -9.34 -14.08 1.57
CA GLY A 68 -9.93 -14.50 2.85
C GLY A 68 -10.54 -13.37 3.68
N SER A 69 -10.98 -13.71 4.89
CA SER A 69 -11.59 -12.77 5.86
C SER A 69 -11.04 -13.03 7.28
N PRO A 70 -10.25 -12.11 7.86
CA PRO A 70 -9.81 -10.85 7.25
C PRO A 70 -8.76 -11.10 6.15
N PRO A 71 -8.74 -10.28 5.08
CA PRO A 71 -7.68 -10.35 4.09
C PRO A 71 -6.36 -9.81 4.67
N PRO A 72 -5.19 -10.34 4.24
CA PRO A 72 -3.90 -9.74 4.55
C PRO A 72 -3.79 -8.32 3.96
N ALA A 73 -2.92 -7.51 4.56
CA ALA A 73 -2.56 -6.21 4.01
C ALA A 73 -1.87 -6.35 2.65
N PHE A 74 -2.05 -5.36 1.78
CA PHE A 74 -1.40 -5.31 0.48
C PHE A 74 -0.25 -4.31 0.52
N ALA A 75 0.83 -4.66 -0.17
CA ALA A 75 1.92 -3.75 -0.49
C ALA A 75 1.85 -3.36 -1.97
N LYS A 76 1.86 -2.06 -2.25
CA LYS A 76 1.87 -1.47 -3.59
C LYS A 76 2.72 -0.21 -3.61
N ILE A 77 2.96 0.37 -4.78
CA ILE A 77 3.64 1.66 -4.94
C ILE A 77 2.58 2.76 -5.04
N ALA A 78 2.77 3.87 -4.33
CA ALA A 78 1.95 5.06 -4.49
C ALA A 78 2.30 5.76 -5.82
N TYR A 79 1.66 5.34 -6.92
CA TYR A 79 1.87 5.96 -8.22
C TYR A 79 1.17 7.32 -8.35
N GLY A 80 0.07 7.54 -7.63
CA GLY A 80 -0.61 8.82 -7.53
C GLY A 80 -0.86 9.23 -6.08
N VAL A 81 -0.74 10.52 -5.81
CA VAL A 81 -0.91 11.16 -4.49
C VAL A 81 -2.03 12.22 -4.56
N PRO A 82 -2.50 12.77 -3.42
CA PRO A 82 -3.56 13.76 -3.41
C PRO A 82 -3.35 14.89 -4.42
N GLY A 83 -4.39 15.20 -5.18
CA GLY A 83 -4.38 16.24 -6.20
C GLY A 83 -3.91 15.81 -7.59
N ASP A 84 -3.27 14.65 -7.73
CA ASP A 84 -3.01 14.07 -9.06
C ASP A 84 -4.32 13.70 -9.76
N VAL A 85 -4.27 13.62 -11.09
CA VAL A 85 -5.42 13.22 -11.92
C VAL A 85 -5.19 11.83 -12.50
N VAL A 86 -6.16 10.94 -12.29
CA VAL A 86 -6.20 9.60 -12.88
C VAL A 86 -7.12 9.58 -14.09
N GLU A 87 -6.63 9.05 -15.21
CA GLU A 87 -7.37 8.97 -16.46
C GLU A 87 -7.29 7.56 -17.04
N HIS A 88 -8.37 7.15 -17.71
CA HIS A 88 -8.40 5.92 -18.49
C HIS A 88 -8.46 6.27 -19.98
N VAL A 89 -7.43 5.88 -20.73
CA VAL A 89 -7.39 6.02 -22.18
C VAL A 89 -7.46 4.63 -22.80
N GLY A 90 -8.65 4.24 -23.23
CA GLY A 90 -8.96 2.86 -23.59
C GLY A 90 -8.74 1.93 -22.40
N ARG A 91 -7.70 1.09 -22.47
CA ARG A 91 -7.31 0.19 -21.37
C ARG A 91 -6.10 0.67 -20.59
N ASP A 92 -5.47 1.77 -21.00
CA ASP A 92 -4.33 2.30 -20.28
C ASP A 92 -4.80 3.20 -19.14
N VAL A 93 -4.14 3.08 -17.98
CA VAL A 93 -4.37 3.92 -16.81
C VAL A 93 -3.21 4.89 -16.69
N LEU A 94 -3.54 6.18 -16.61
CA LEU A 94 -2.59 7.27 -16.57
C LEU A 94 -2.75 8.03 -15.26
N VAL A 95 -1.64 8.48 -14.68
CA VAL A 95 -1.60 9.43 -13.56
C VAL A 95 -0.85 10.66 -14.05
N ASN A 96 -1.51 11.82 -14.06
CA ASN A 96 -0.99 13.06 -14.65
C ASN A 96 -0.44 12.87 -16.08
N GLY A 97 -1.16 12.11 -16.92
CA GLY A 97 -0.74 11.82 -18.30
C GLY A 97 0.40 10.80 -18.44
N HIS A 98 0.95 10.25 -17.35
CA HIS A 98 1.93 9.18 -17.40
C HIS A 98 1.26 7.82 -17.24
N LYS A 99 1.49 6.90 -18.19
CA LYS A 99 0.96 5.53 -18.12
C LYS A 99 1.59 4.76 -16.95
N VAL A 100 0.77 4.29 -16.03
CA VAL A 100 1.19 3.52 -14.84
C VAL A 100 0.71 2.08 -14.84
N ALA A 101 -0.37 1.77 -15.56
CA ALA A 101 -0.91 0.42 -15.64
C ALA A 101 -1.71 0.20 -16.92
N ARG A 102 -2.10 -1.06 -17.15
CA ARG A 102 -3.07 -1.44 -18.17
C ARG A 102 -4.15 -2.33 -17.53
N LEU A 103 -5.40 -1.97 -17.75
CA LEU A 103 -6.58 -2.72 -17.31
C LEU A 103 -6.66 -4.05 -18.03
N LYS A 104 -7.08 -5.07 -17.28
CA LYS A 104 -7.43 -6.38 -17.81
C LYS A 104 -8.90 -6.68 -17.47
N PRO A 105 -9.66 -7.29 -18.39
CA PRO A 105 -11.09 -7.47 -18.21
C PRO A 105 -11.46 -8.57 -17.20
N PHE A 106 -10.55 -9.51 -16.94
CA PHE A 106 -10.81 -10.68 -16.09
C PHE A 106 -9.62 -11.03 -15.20
N THR A 107 -9.87 -11.65 -14.04
CA THR A 107 -8.82 -12.29 -13.24
C THR A 107 -8.24 -13.50 -13.97
N LEU A 108 -7.16 -14.10 -13.44
CA LEU A 108 -6.63 -15.35 -13.98
C LEU A 108 -7.63 -16.52 -13.89
N LYS A 109 -8.62 -16.45 -12.99
CA LYS A 109 -9.68 -17.46 -12.84
C LYS A 109 -10.99 -17.06 -13.55
N GLY A 110 -10.98 -15.98 -14.34
CA GLY A 110 -12.10 -15.59 -15.20
C GLY A 110 -13.15 -14.68 -14.56
N ASP A 111 -12.97 -14.20 -13.33
CA ASP A 111 -13.90 -13.24 -12.74
C ASP A 111 -13.76 -11.87 -13.40
N PRO A 112 -14.86 -11.14 -13.72
CA PRO A 112 -14.80 -9.83 -14.34
C PRO A 112 -14.15 -8.80 -13.40
N LEU A 113 -13.36 -7.89 -13.97
CA LEU A 113 -12.71 -6.80 -13.22
C LEU A 113 -13.28 -5.46 -13.66
N ALA A 114 -13.83 -4.71 -12.72
CA ALA A 114 -14.35 -3.37 -12.98
C ALA A 114 -13.21 -2.34 -12.99
N ALA A 115 -13.26 -1.38 -13.92
CA ALA A 115 -12.28 -0.31 -13.98
C ALA A 115 -12.33 0.55 -12.70
N GLY A 116 -11.16 0.92 -12.18
CA GLY A 116 -11.03 1.77 -11.01
C GLY A 116 -11.49 3.22 -11.21
N PRO A 117 -11.43 4.04 -10.15
CA PRO A 117 -11.85 5.43 -10.21
C PRO A 117 -10.91 6.28 -11.09
N THR A 118 -11.50 7.25 -11.78
CA THR A 118 -10.80 8.32 -12.51
C THR A 118 -11.05 9.67 -11.85
N GLY A 119 -10.34 10.71 -12.29
CA GLY A 119 -10.43 12.07 -11.77
C GLY A 119 -9.35 12.39 -10.74
N ARG A 120 -9.54 13.50 -10.04
CA ARG A 120 -8.58 13.99 -9.05
C ARG A 120 -8.58 13.07 -7.82
N ILE A 121 -7.40 12.63 -7.40
CA ILE A 121 -7.21 11.84 -6.18
C ILE A 121 -7.58 12.72 -4.98
N PRO A 122 -8.53 12.30 -4.11
CA PRO A 122 -8.95 13.08 -2.95
C PRO A 122 -7.83 13.28 -1.93
N ASP A 123 -7.98 14.30 -1.09
CA ASP A 123 -7.10 14.53 0.05
C ASP A 123 -7.08 13.32 0.98
N GLY A 124 -5.87 12.90 1.36
CA GLY A 124 -5.68 11.72 2.20
C GLY A 124 -5.91 10.39 1.48
N CYS A 125 -5.94 10.36 0.15
CA CYS A 125 -5.98 9.12 -0.63
C CYS A 125 -4.81 9.02 -1.60
N VAL A 126 -4.50 7.80 -2.02
CA VAL A 126 -3.50 7.51 -3.05
C VAL A 126 -4.04 6.55 -4.10
N TYR A 127 -3.48 6.63 -5.31
CA TYR A 127 -3.55 5.55 -6.28
C TYR A 127 -2.40 4.59 -5.97
N ALA A 128 -2.74 3.43 -5.42
CA ALA A 128 -1.80 2.36 -5.09
C ALA A 128 -1.74 1.36 -6.26
N GLY A 129 -0.56 1.10 -6.82
CA GLY A 129 -0.42 0.23 -7.99
C GLY A 129 0.88 -0.57 -8.01
N SER A 130 1.02 -1.48 -8.97
CA SER A 130 2.32 -2.08 -9.30
C SER A 130 2.51 -2.29 -10.80
N GLY A 131 3.76 -2.43 -11.23
CA GLY A 131 4.09 -2.68 -12.64
C GLY A 131 3.67 -4.07 -13.15
N HIS A 132 3.22 -4.97 -12.27
CA HIS A 132 2.83 -6.32 -12.67
C HIS A 132 1.53 -6.32 -13.48
N LYS A 133 1.48 -7.07 -14.58
CA LYS A 133 0.29 -7.16 -15.46
C LYS A 133 -0.96 -7.69 -14.75
N ASP A 134 -0.74 -8.55 -13.75
CA ASP A 134 -1.79 -9.13 -12.93
C ASP A 134 -1.96 -8.45 -11.56
N GLY A 135 -1.37 -7.25 -11.36
CA GLY A 135 -1.54 -6.50 -10.12
C GLY A 135 -3.02 -6.22 -9.83
N PHE A 136 -3.49 -6.62 -8.66
CA PHE A 136 -4.81 -6.30 -8.13
C PHE A 136 -4.65 -5.13 -7.14
N ASP A 137 -5.05 -3.95 -7.58
CA ASP A 137 -4.71 -2.66 -6.97
C ASP A 137 -5.67 -1.55 -7.47
N SER A 138 -5.37 -0.26 -7.25
CA SER A 138 -6.27 0.88 -7.56
C SER A 138 -6.69 0.99 -9.02
N ARG A 139 -6.08 0.23 -9.94
CA ARG A 139 -6.58 0.12 -11.32
C ARG A 139 -7.99 -0.49 -11.39
N TYR A 140 -8.45 -1.15 -10.34
CA TYR A 140 -9.77 -1.80 -10.29
C TYR A 140 -10.67 -1.22 -9.19
N ALA A 141 -11.99 -1.22 -9.43
CA ALA A 141 -12.98 -0.63 -8.54
C ALA A 141 -13.04 -1.31 -7.17
N GLU A 142 -12.76 -2.61 -7.14
CA GLU A 142 -12.74 -3.46 -5.95
C GLU A 142 -11.71 -2.98 -4.91
N ILE A 143 -10.67 -2.25 -5.35
CA ILE A 143 -9.69 -1.60 -4.48
C ILE A 143 -9.95 -0.10 -4.41
N GLY A 144 -10.08 0.58 -5.55
CA GLY A 144 -10.27 2.02 -5.64
C GLY A 144 -9.08 2.84 -5.11
N PHE A 145 -9.29 4.14 -4.85
CA PHE A 145 -8.28 4.96 -4.16
C PHE A 145 -8.15 4.52 -2.70
N VAL A 146 -6.92 4.35 -2.24
CA VAL A 146 -6.61 3.91 -0.88
C VAL A 146 -6.49 5.14 0.01
N CYS A 147 -7.42 5.30 0.95
CA CYS A 147 -7.50 6.46 1.83
C CYS A 147 -6.94 6.16 3.22
N ARG A 148 -6.67 7.22 4.00
CA ARG A 148 -6.01 7.17 5.33
C ARG A 148 -6.52 6.07 6.26
N ASP A 149 -7.83 5.83 6.29
CA ASP A 149 -8.48 4.81 7.11
C ASP A 149 -8.05 3.38 6.75
N ARG A 150 -7.61 3.16 5.50
CA ARG A 150 -7.09 1.88 5.02
C ARG A 150 -5.56 1.82 5.01
N ILE A 151 -4.84 2.93 5.17
CA ILE A 151 -3.37 2.95 5.12
C ILE A 151 -2.81 2.55 6.49
N ALA A 152 -2.04 1.46 6.50
CA ALA A 152 -1.30 1.03 7.68
C ALA A 152 0.02 1.79 7.83
N GLY A 153 0.69 2.12 6.73
CA GLY A 153 1.95 2.86 6.75
C GLY A 153 2.75 2.76 5.45
N VAL A 154 4.03 3.13 5.53
CA VAL A 154 4.98 3.13 4.43
C VAL A 154 6.01 2.02 4.59
N GLY A 155 6.21 1.19 3.57
CA GLY A 155 7.17 0.10 3.53
C GLY A 155 8.53 0.52 2.97
N SER A 156 9.60 0.10 3.61
CA SER A 156 10.96 0.08 3.05
C SER A 156 11.30 -1.35 2.64
N PRO A 157 11.72 -1.60 1.38
CA PRO A 157 12.01 -2.95 0.91
C PRO A 157 13.24 -3.52 1.63
N VAL A 158 13.22 -4.82 1.89
CA VAL A 158 14.37 -5.58 2.37
C VAL A 158 15.01 -6.27 1.16
N LEU A 159 16.31 -6.04 0.97
CA LEU A 159 17.12 -6.60 -0.13
C LEU A 159 17.36 -8.10 0.04
#